data_AF-A0A7J0C123-F1
#
_entry.id   AF-A0A7J0C123-F1
#
_cell.length_a   1.000
_cell.length_b   1.000
_cell.length_c   1.000
_cell.angle_alpha   90.00
_cell.angle_beta   90.00
_cell.angle_gamma   90.00
#
_symmetry.space_group_name_H-M   'P 1'
#
loop_
_entity.id
_entity.type
_entity.pdbx_description
1 polymer ?
#
loop_
_entity_poly.entity_id
_entity_poly.type
_entity_poly.pdbx_seq_one_letter_code
_entity_poly.pdbx_strand_id
1 'polypeptide(L)' 'MLTRAGSAGELVLAPSAIEPEAVADALFDAIEEDRFLVLPHPEVAGYYRARAKDPDHWLGSMNHLQRKWEGTGT' A
#
# COMPACT_ATOMS: atom_id res chain seq x y z
N MET A 1 -5.05 -16.22 -2.12
CA MET A 1 -3.64 -15.77 -2.17
C MET A 1 -3.27 -14.89 -0.97
N LEU A 2 -4.10 -13.90 -0.60
CA LEU A 2 -3.84 -12.97 0.51
C LEU A 2 -3.61 -13.60 1.89
N THR A 3 -4.31 -14.68 2.21
CA THR A 3 -4.18 -15.41 3.49
C THR A 3 -2.81 -16.05 3.73
N ARG A 4 -1.93 -16.08 2.72
CA ARG A 4 -0.57 -16.63 2.84
C ARG A 4 0.48 -15.59 3.27
N ALA A 5 0.11 -14.30 3.31
CA ALA A 5 0.99 -13.20 3.70
C ALA A 5 1.14 -13.03 5.23
N GLY A 6 0.53 -13.93 6.03
CA GLY A 6 0.55 -13.86 7.49
C GLY A 6 -0.31 -12.73 8.05
N SER A 7 -0.22 -12.51 9.37
CA SER A 7 -1.01 -11.48 10.09
C SER A 7 -0.76 -10.05 9.56
N ALA A 8 0.38 -9.82 8.92
CA ALA A 8 0.72 -8.57 8.23
C ALA A 8 -0.23 -8.29 7.07
N GLY A 9 -0.39 -9.28 6.20
CA GLY A 9 -1.24 -9.16 5.02
C GLY A 9 -2.71 -9.12 5.42
N GLU A 10 -3.08 -9.79 6.49
CA GLU A 10 -4.45 -9.76 7.00
C GLU A 10 -4.82 -8.39 7.58
N LEU A 11 -3.91 -7.74 8.30
CA LEU A 11 -4.16 -6.43 8.92
C LEU A 11 -4.09 -5.26 7.92
N VAL A 12 -3.15 -5.32 6.97
CA VAL A 12 -2.84 -4.18 6.08
C VAL A 12 -3.46 -4.34 4.70
N LEU A 13 -3.53 -5.56 4.16
CA LEU A 13 -4.00 -5.78 2.79
C LEU A 13 -5.49 -6.15 2.74
N ALA A 14 -6.01 -6.95 3.67
CA ALA A 14 -7.39 -7.47 3.56
C ALA A 14 -8.50 -6.41 3.36
N PRO A 15 -8.45 -5.20 3.93
CA PRO A 15 -9.53 -4.22 3.77
C PRO A 15 -9.59 -3.54 2.40
N SER A 16 -8.45 -3.34 1.72
CA SER A 16 -8.37 -2.64 0.43
C SER A 16 -7.78 -3.49 -0.70
N ALA A 17 -7.51 -4.78 -0.43
CA ALA A 17 -6.99 -5.70 -1.40
C ALA A 17 -7.90 -5.78 -2.63
N ILE A 18 -7.28 -5.64 -3.79
CA ILE A 18 -7.89 -5.86 -5.09
C ILE A 18 -7.42 -7.20 -5.67
N GLU A 19 -8.25 -7.77 -6.55
CA GLU A 19 -7.88 -8.96 -7.31
C GLU A 19 -6.79 -8.65 -8.36
N PRO A 20 -5.99 -9.65 -8.77
CA PRO A 20 -4.95 -9.47 -9.77
C PRO A 20 -5.46 -8.86 -11.09
N GLU A 21 -6.69 -9.20 -11.50
CA GLU A 21 -7.34 -8.67 -12.70
C GLU A 21 -7.51 -7.15 -12.59
N ALA A 22 -7.90 -6.62 -11.43
CA ALA A 22 -8.02 -5.18 -11.21
C ALA A 22 -6.65 -4.45 -11.26
N VAL A 23 -5.56 -5.14 -10.90
CA VAL A 23 -4.19 -4.61 -11.10
C VAL A 23 -3.87 -4.52 -12.60
N ALA A 24 -4.26 -5.53 -13.36
CA ALA A 24 -4.05 -5.56 -14.81
C ALA A 24 -4.85 -4.46 -15.51
N ASP A 25 -6.12 -4.27 -15.15
CA ASP A 25 -6.96 -3.21 -15.68
C ASP A 25 -6.33 -1.83 -15.43
N ALA A 26 -5.90 -1.56 -14.20
CA ALA A 26 -5.25 -0.29 -13.85
C ALA A 26 -3.97 -0.02 -14.66
N LEU A 27 -3.23 -1.07 -15.04
CA LEU A 27 -2.05 -0.95 -15.91
C LEU A 27 -2.44 -0.62 -17.35
N PHE A 28 -3.44 -1.29 -17.92
CA PHE A 28 -3.90 -1.01 -19.28
C PHE A 28 -4.47 0.39 -19.41
N ASP A 29 -5.29 0.83 -18.44
CA ASP A 29 -5.81 2.20 -18.38
C ASP A 29 -4.66 3.23 -18.37
N ALA A 30 -3.60 2.97 -17.61
CA ALA A 30 -2.46 3.88 -17.55
C ALA A 30 -1.66 3.91 -18.86
N ILE A 31 -1.58 2.80 -19.60
CA ILE A 31 -0.95 2.76 -20.92
C ILE A 31 -1.76 3.59 -21.92
N GLU A 32 -3.09 3.44 -21.94
CA GLU A 32 -3.97 4.23 -22.82
C GLU A 32 -3.88 5.74 -22.54
N GLU A 33 -3.66 6.11 -21.28
CA GLU A 33 -3.56 7.50 -20.83
C GLU A 33 -2.12 8.05 -20.82
N ASP A 34 -1.13 7.30 -21.31
CA ASP A 34 0.31 7.64 -21.26
C ASP A 34 0.79 8.04 -19.83
N ARG A 35 0.24 7.39 -18.80
CA ARG A 35 0.59 7.64 -17.39
C ARG A 35 1.71 6.71 -16.93
N PHE A 36 2.84 7.31 -16.57
CA PHE A 36 3.98 6.56 -16.05
C PHE A 36 3.74 5.91 -14.68
N LEU A 37 3.10 6.63 -13.75
CA LEU A 37 2.90 6.15 -12.38
C LEU A 37 1.53 5.48 -12.24
N VAL A 38 1.54 4.15 -12.24
CA VAL A 38 0.35 3.31 -12.06
C VAL A 38 0.13 3.03 -10.59
N LEU A 39 -1.00 3.48 -10.05
CA LEU A 39 -1.39 3.29 -8.65
C LEU A 39 -2.76 2.62 -8.58
N PRO A 40 -2.83 1.27 -8.58
CA PRO A 40 -4.09 0.54 -8.48
C PRO A 40 -4.86 0.83 -7.18
N HIS A 41 -4.14 1.22 -6.13
CA HIS A 41 -4.69 1.66 -4.85
C HIS A 41 -4.57 3.20 -4.76
N PRO A 42 -5.66 3.96 -4.93
CA PRO A 42 -5.60 5.42 -5.04
C PRO A 42 -5.04 6.11 -3.78
N GLU A 43 -5.22 5.50 -2.59
CA GLU A 43 -4.67 5.97 -1.33
C GLU A 43 -3.13 6.05 -1.32
N VAL A 44 -2.46 5.20 -2.11
CA VAL A 44 -0.99 5.15 -2.21
C VAL A 44 -0.42 6.44 -2.80
N ALA A 45 -1.20 7.18 -3.59
CA ALA A 45 -0.79 8.50 -4.08
C ALA A 45 -0.54 9.47 -2.91
N GLY A 46 -1.35 9.37 -1.85
CA GLY A 46 -1.17 10.14 -0.62
C GLY A 46 0.11 9.74 0.11
N TYR A 47 0.37 8.43 0.22
CA TYR A 47 1.57 7.90 0.86
C TYR A 47 2.85 8.30 0.12
N TYR A 48 2.83 8.22 -1.21
CA TYR A 48 3.94 8.66 -2.05
C TYR A 48 4.27 10.14 -1.82
N ARG A 49 3.25 11.01 -1.83
CA ARG A 49 3.42 12.44 -1.55
C ARG A 49 3.90 12.71 -0.13
N ALA A 50 3.34 12.04 0.88
CA ALA A 50 3.72 12.22 2.27
C ALA A 50 5.19 11.83 2.51
N ARG A 51 5.60 10.67 1.99
CA ARG A 51 6.98 10.19 2.06
C ARG A 51 7.97 11.15 1.41
N ALA A 52 7.60 11.73 0.26
CA ALA A 52 8.48 12.66 -0.45
C ALA A 52 8.54 14.04 0.23
N LYS A 53 7.46 14.49 0.88
CA LYS A 53 7.36 15.81 1.51
C LYS A 53 8.18 15.90 2.80
N ASP A 54 8.15 14.86 3.64
CA ASP A 54 8.87 14.80 4.91
C ASP A 54 9.27 13.34 5.23
N PRO A 55 10.45 12.91 4.75
CA PRO A 55 10.91 11.54 4.94
C PRO A 55 11.08 11.14 6.41
N ASP A 56 11.57 12.04 7.27
CA ASP A 56 11.84 11.73 8.67
C ASP A 56 10.55 11.52 9.46
N HIS A 57 9.56 12.41 9.27
CA HIS A 57 8.23 12.24 9.85
C HIS A 57 7.55 10.96 9.34
N TRP A 58 7.69 10.66 8.04
CA TRP A 58 7.18 9.42 7.46
C TRP A 58 7.78 8.19 8.14
N LEU A 59 9.11 8.12 8.27
CA LEU A 59 9.80 7.01 8.93
C LEU A 59 9.38 6.87 10.40
N GLY A 60 9.24 7.97 11.13
CA GLY A 60 8.74 7.96 12.50
C GLY A 60 7.32 7.36 12.61
N SER A 61 6.43 7.74 11.69
CA SER A 61 5.05 7.24 11.63
C SER A 61 4.99 5.75 11.29
N MET A 62 5.79 5.31 10.30
CA MET A 62 5.88 3.90 9.90
C MET A 62 6.44 3.02 11.03
N ASN A 63 7.49 3.48 11.72
CA ASN A 63 8.04 2.77 12.88
C ASN A 63 7.03 2.66 14.03
N HIS A 64 6.21 3.69 14.24
CA HIS A 64 5.14 3.62 15.24
C HIS A 64 4.07 2.58 14.91
N LEU A 65 3.67 2.47 13.64
CA LEU A 65 2.76 1.43 13.16
C LEU A 65 3.37 0.04 13.34
N GLN A 66 4.63 -0.13 12.94
CA GLN A 66 5.40 -1.37 13.08
C GLN A 66 5.42 -1.85 14.53
N ARG A 67 5.79 -0.99 15.49
CA ARG A 67 5.83 -1.35 16.92
C ARG A 67 4.47 -1.74 17.48
N LYS A 68 3.39 -1.07 17.05
CA LYS A 68 2.03 -1.45 17.46
C LYS A 68 1.70 -2.86 16.99
N TRP A 69 2.06 -3.17 15.74
CA TRP A 69 1.79 -4.48 15.16
C TRP A 69 2.61 -5.59 15.84
N GLU A 70 3.90 -5.35 16.10
CA GLU A 70 4.75 -6.25 16.89
C GLU A 70 4.19 -6.46 18.31
N GLY A 71 3.69 -5.40 18.94
CA GLY A 71 3.07 -5.47 20.27
C GLY A 71 1.72 -6.20 20.31
N THR A 72 0.98 -6.26 19.20
CA THR A 72 -0.26 -7.07 19.06
C THR A 72 0.00 -8.53 18.69
N GLY A 73 1.25 -8.90 18.40
CA GLY A 73 1.66 -10.27 18.04
C GLY A 73 2.17 -11.13 19.20
N THR A 74 2.06 -10.65 20.45
CA THR A 74 2.26 -11.41 21.70
C THR A 74 0.90 -11.72 22.32
#